data_AF-A0A9W8F522-F1
#
_entry.id   AF-A0A9W8F522-F1
#
_cell.length_a   1.000
_cell.length_b   1.000
_cell.length_c   1.000
_cell.angle_alpha   90.00
_cell.angle_beta   90.00
_cell.angle_gamma   90.00
#
_symmetry.space_group_name_H-M   'P 1'
#
loop_
_entity.id
_entity.type
_entity.pdbx_description
1 polymer ?
#
loop_
_entity_poly.entity_id
_entity_poly.type
_entity_poly.pdbx_seq_one_letter_code
_entity_poly.pdbx_strand_id
1 'polypeptide(L)'
;MFGKYSSIVLALAAAAASSVLAHSWVDCVKYDPVNQLCLGYPRGYPGRQNVDINTLYTYMFEASPASQAMCSPKQQTTMNYAKEFPLAVVQPGETIYTTWQQNGHLDNAKPTKIEVYYFADHNKEFTDVSQRKEAKVAGTMDFATDANCYIPGYPNTVCVGSWTVPKDLAPGQIYHFVWFWYFNANPAGQWYSTCFDVQVNSVSHVVQTIDMPAVLAKGNPNINYVWGVTDAVRGLLSNTTSLANQKGEVPLQPPVQPLPEPPIQPPPVPRAPESSTATSTTTTATTPSSTTVPVRKCIPRPTPK
;
A
#
# COMPACT_ATOMS: atom_id res chain seq x y z
N MET A 1 31.32 40.89 51.30
CA MET A 1 30.06 40.43 50.69
C MET A 1 30.18 40.57 49.18
N PHE A 2 30.52 39.51 48.46
CA PHE A 2 30.53 39.51 47.00
C PHE A 2 29.66 38.35 46.51
N GLY A 3 28.49 38.71 45.97
CA GLY A 3 27.50 37.78 45.46
C GLY A 3 27.94 37.20 44.12
N LYS A 4 27.89 35.88 44.00
CA LYS A 4 28.04 35.15 42.73
C LYS A 4 26.64 34.75 42.27
N TYR A 5 26.09 35.48 41.30
CA TYR A 5 24.92 35.02 40.55
C TYR A 5 25.42 34.13 39.40
N SER A 6 25.20 32.82 39.55
CA SER A 6 25.50 31.84 38.51
C SER A 6 24.32 31.78 37.55
N SER A 7 24.47 32.36 36.36
CA SER A 7 23.48 32.30 35.29
C SER A 7 23.47 30.89 34.69
N ILE A 8 22.47 30.09 35.05
CA ILE A 8 22.15 28.84 34.36
C ILE A 8 21.44 29.20 33.05
N VAL A 9 22.14 29.06 31.93
CA VAL A 9 21.55 29.11 30.59
C VAL A 9 20.99 27.73 30.29
N LEU A 10 19.68 27.57 30.46
CA LEU A 10 18.96 26.35 30.08
C LEU A 10 18.69 26.41 28.57
N ALA A 11 19.55 25.79 27.77
CA ALA A 11 19.31 25.63 26.34
C ALA A 11 18.22 24.56 26.13
N LEU A 12 16.99 25.00 25.90
CA LEU A 12 15.89 24.14 25.45
C LEU A 12 16.19 23.73 23.99
N ALA A 13 16.84 22.58 23.80
CA ALA A 13 16.91 21.94 22.50
C ALA A 13 15.52 21.38 22.15
N ALA A 14 14.71 22.18 21.46
CA ALA A 14 13.48 21.71 20.85
C ALA A 14 13.85 20.73 19.73
N ALA A 15 13.88 19.43 20.05
CA ALA A 15 13.95 18.39 19.04
C ALA A 15 12.66 18.46 18.21
N ALA A 16 12.75 19.06 17.02
CA ALA A 16 11.69 18.99 16.04
C ALA A 16 11.55 17.51 15.64
N ALA A 17 10.50 16.86 16.14
CA ALA A 17 10.13 15.54 15.68
C ALA A 17 9.65 15.67 14.23
N SER A 18 10.51 15.37 13.27
CA SER A 18 10.13 15.22 11.87
C SER A 18 9.16 14.04 11.79
N SER A 19 7.87 14.32 11.67
CA SER A 19 6.87 13.31 11.36
C SER A 19 7.12 12.83 9.94
N VAL A 20 7.81 11.69 9.79
CA VAL A 20 7.93 11.01 8.50
C VAL A 20 6.54 10.51 8.14
N LEU A 21 5.93 11.15 7.15
CA LEU A 21 4.57 10.87 6.72
C LEU A 21 4.61 9.53 5.97
N ALA A 22 4.09 8.48 6.60
CA ALA A 22 4.09 7.14 6.03
C ALA A 22 3.16 7.08 4.81
N HIS A 23 3.67 6.55 3.71
CA HIS A 23 2.92 6.33 2.47
C HIS A 23 3.47 5.09 1.79
N SER A 24 2.70 4.00 1.77
CA SER A 24 3.08 2.79 1.05
C SER A 24 1.84 2.07 0.55
N TRP A 25 2.04 1.29 -0.50
CA TRP A 25 1.03 0.53 -1.23
C TRP A 25 1.71 -0.58 -2.02
N VAL A 26 0.92 -1.53 -2.50
CA VAL A 26 1.41 -2.57 -3.42
C VAL A 26 1.73 -1.98 -4.78
N ASP A 27 2.94 -2.15 -5.28
CA ASP A 27 3.30 -1.83 -6.67
C ASP A 27 3.07 -3.00 -7.62
N CYS A 28 3.31 -4.21 -7.13
CA CYS A 28 3.15 -5.44 -7.90
C CYS A 28 2.53 -6.52 -7.03
N VAL A 29 1.41 -7.09 -7.49
CA VAL A 29 0.72 -8.19 -6.82
C VAL A 29 1.44 -9.51 -7.06
N LYS A 30 1.88 -9.75 -8.30
CA LYS A 30 2.59 -10.96 -8.72
C LYS A 30 3.91 -10.60 -9.40
N TYR A 31 4.95 -10.50 -8.60
CA TYR A 31 6.30 -10.19 -9.03
C TYR A 31 7.06 -11.47 -9.39
N ASP A 32 7.76 -11.43 -10.51
CA ASP A 32 8.76 -12.41 -10.90
C ASP A 32 10.15 -11.89 -10.47
N PRO A 33 10.71 -12.40 -9.37
CA PRO A 33 12.00 -11.96 -8.85
C PRO A 33 13.20 -12.41 -9.69
N VAL A 34 13.03 -13.41 -10.57
CA VAL A 34 14.10 -13.88 -11.46
C VAL A 34 14.25 -12.92 -12.63
N ASN A 35 13.14 -12.59 -13.29
CA ASN A 35 13.11 -11.71 -14.45
C ASN A 35 12.91 -10.23 -14.08
N GLN A 36 12.57 -9.95 -12.83
CA GLN A 36 12.25 -8.64 -12.28
C GLN A 36 11.10 -7.95 -13.02
N LEU A 37 10.08 -8.74 -13.32
CA LEU A 37 8.89 -8.30 -14.03
C LEU A 37 7.69 -8.37 -13.12
N CYS A 38 6.78 -7.42 -13.30
CA CYS A 38 5.48 -7.51 -12.66
C CYS A 38 4.48 -8.17 -13.60
N LEU A 39 3.88 -9.26 -13.14
CA LEU A 39 2.93 -10.09 -13.87
C LEU A 39 1.47 -9.83 -13.45
N GLY A 40 1.25 -8.84 -12.58
CA GLY A 40 -0.07 -8.47 -12.11
C GLY A 40 -0.03 -7.30 -11.13
N TYR A 41 -0.95 -6.38 -11.30
CA TYR A 41 -0.99 -5.10 -10.60
C TYR A 41 -2.25 -4.98 -9.73
N PRO A 42 -2.29 -4.03 -8.77
CA PRO A 42 -3.50 -3.72 -8.02
C PRO A 42 -4.49 -2.85 -8.80
N ARG A 43 -5.73 -2.73 -8.30
CA ARG A 43 -6.81 -1.95 -8.94
C ARG A 43 -6.37 -0.51 -9.19
N GLY A 44 -6.58 0.00 -10.41
CA GLY A 44 -6.38 1.41 -10.73
C GLY A 44 -4.94 1.91 -10.57
N TYR A 45 -3.95 1.02 -10.67
CA TYR A 45 -2.55 1.38 -10.51
C TYR A 45 -2.13 2.41 -11.57
N PRO A 46 -1.68 3.62 -11.19
CA PRO A 46 -1.31 4.67 -12.15
C PRO A 46 0.10 4.48 -12.71
N GLY A 47 0.88 3.57 -12.13
CA GLY A 47 2.30 3.39 -12.41
C GLY A 47 3.18 4.46 -11.76
N ARG A 48 4.39 4.06 -11.35
CA ARG A 48 5.33 4.98 -10.67
C ARG A 48 5.76 6.15 -11.55
N GLN A 49 5.59 6.08 -12.87
CA GLN A 49 5.80 7.19 -13.80
C GLN A 49 4.87 8.39 -13.57
N ASN A 50 3.80 8.22 -12.79
CA ASN A 50 2.98 9.32 -12.33
C ASN A 50 3.65 10.01 -11.12
N VAL A 51 4.04 11.27 -11.29
CA VAL A 51 4.71 12.08 -10.26
C VAL A 51 3.86 12.26 -8.99
N ASP A 52 2.53 12.19 -9.12
CA ASP A 52 1.58 12.36 -8.03
C ASP A 52 1.16 11.02 -7.40
N ILE A 53 1.80 9.90 -7.77
CA ILE A 53 1.40 8.56 -7.32
C ILE A 53 1.31 8.47 -5.79
N ASN A 54 2.20 9.13 -5.05
CA ASN A 54 2.17 9.11 -3.58
C ASN A 54 0.84 9.65 -3.04
N THR A 55 0.34 10.75 -3.62
CA THR A 55 -0.91 11.40 -3.21
C THR A 55 -2.14 10.68 -3.75
N LEU A 56 -2.05 10.15 -4.96
CA LEU A 56 -3.16 9.46 -5.61
C LEU A 56 -3.37 8.07 -5.03
N TYR A 57 -2.28 7.33 -4.81
CA TYR A 57 -2.31 5.89 -4.58
C TYR A 57 -2.23 5.44 -3.13
N THR A 58 -1.73 6.30 -2.24
CA THR A 58 -1.80 6.01 -0.80
C THR A 58 -3.23 6.07 -0.30
N TYR A 59 -3.65 5.03 0.43
CA TYR A 59 -4.92 5.04 1.12
C TYR A 59 -4.71 4.69 2.60
N MET A 60 -4.99 5.67 3.45
CA MET A 60 -4.69 5.65 4.88
C MET A 60 -5.96 5.60 5.70
N PHE A 61 -5.88 4.93 6.85
CA PHE A 61 -6.87 4.94 7.91
C PHE A 61 -6.27 5.61 9.14
N GLU A 62 -6.88 6.70 9.60
CA GLU A 62 -6.49 7.40 10.82
C GLU A 62 -7.20 6.81 12.04
N ALA A 63 -6.49 6.71 13.16
CA ALA A 63 -7.05 6.36 14.45
C ALA A 63 -7.83 5.03 14.50
N SER A 64 -7.42 4.06 13.66
CA SER A 64 -8.00 2.71 13.66
C SER A 64 -9.54 2.72 13.53
N PRO A 65 -10.11 3.28 12.45
CA PRO A 65 -11.52 3.64 12.40
C PRO A 65 -12.40 2.39 12.48
N ALA A 66 -13.54 2.54 13.16
CA ALA A 66 -14.53 1.46 13.28
C ALA A 66 -15.23 1.14 11.94
N SER A 67 -15.34 2.14 11.05
CA SER A 67 -15.91 2.02 9.71
C SER A 67 -15.27 3.06 8.80
N GLN A 68 -14.89 2.61 7.61
CA GLN A 68 -14.31 3.37 6.51
C GLN A 68 -14.23 2.41 5.31
N ALA A 69 -14.42 2.91 4.08
CA ALA A 69 -14.29 2.09 2.88
C ALA A 69 -12.96 1.34 2.88
N MET A 70 -12.96 0.03 2.62
CA MET A 70 -11.72 -0.76 2.64
C MET A 70 -10.76 -0.40 1.51
N CYS A 71 -11.30 -0.16 0.33
CA CYS A 71 -10.57 0.23 -0.86
C CYS A 71 -10.64 1.75 -1.05
N SER A 72 -9.59 2.34 -1.62
CA SER A 72 -9.58 3.77 -1.94
C SER A 72 -10.78 4.15 -2.81
N PRO A 73 -11.67 5.05 -2.35
CA PRO A 73 -12.81 5.52 -3.12
C PRO A 73 -12.43 6.16 -4.46
N LYS A 74 -11.21 6.69 -4.56
CA LYS A 74 -10.72 7.44 -5.72
C LYS A 74 -10.42 6.56 -6.93
N GLN A 75 -9.90 5.35 -6.70
CA GLN A 75 -9.34 4.54 -7.80
C GLN A 75 -9.44 3.03 -7.61
N GLN A 76 -9.92 2.52 -6.47
CA GLN A 76 -9.93 1.07 -6.18
C GLN A 76 -11.35 0.53 -5.90
N THR A 77 -12.39 1.33 -6.13
CA THR A 77 -13.81 0.96 -5.93
C THR A 77 -14.34 -0.05 -6.94
N THR A 78 -13.66 -0.19 -8.09
CA THR A 78 -14.06 -1.07 -9.17
C THR A 78 -12.84 -1.79 -9.72
N MET A 79 -13.04 -2.89 -10.46
CA MET A 79 -11.98 -3.61 -11.16
C MET A 79 -11.52 -2.85 -12.43
N ASN A 80 -10.76 -1.78 -12.25
CA ASN A 80 -10.32 -0.85 -13.29
C ASN A 80 -8.85 -1.09 -13.70
N TYR A 81 -8.57 -2.26 -14.27
CA TYR A 81 -7.23 -2.62 -14.75
C TYR A 81 -6.94 -2.00 -16.13
N ALA A 82 -5.83 -1.27 -16.23
CA ALA A 82 -5.32 -0.77 -17.51
C ALA A 82 -4.63 -1.90 -18.29
N LYS A 83 -4.50 -1.75 -19.61
CA LYS A 83 -3.83 -2.75 -20.46
C LYS A 83 -2.36 -2.93 -20.06
N GLU A 84 -1.71 -1.85 -19.66
CA GLU A 84 -0.31 -1.80 -19.23
C GLU A 84 -0.14 -2.37 -17.81
N PHE A 85 -1.21 -2.39 -17.02
CA PHE A 85 -1.22 -2.85 -15.63
C PHE A 85 -2.30 -3.94 -15.43
N PRO A 86 -2.08 -5.12 -16.03
CA PRO A 86 -3.08 -6.18 -16.03
C PRO A 86 -3.28 -6.78 -14.63
N LEU A 87 -4.45 -7.41 -14.48
CA LEU A 87 -4.80 -8.27 -13.36
C LEU A 87 -3.81 -9.44 -13.23
N ALA A 88 -3.46 -9.83 -12.00
CA ALA A 88 -2.65 -11.02 -11.75
C ALA A 88 -3.42 -12.31 -12.09
N VAL A 89 -2.78 -13.23 -12.82
CA VAL A 89 -3.29 -14.58 -13.05
C VAL A 89 -2.50 -15.57 -12.20
N VAL A 90 -3.20 -16.35 -11.37
CA VAL A 90 -2.61 -17.27 -10.38
C VAL A 90 -3.26 -18.66 -10.44
N GLN A 91 -2.68 -19.63 -9.75
CA GLN A 91 -3.31 -20.94 -9.50
C GLN A 91 -3.45 -21.22 -7.99
N PRO A 92 -4.40 -22.06 -7.57
CA PRO A 92 -4.53 -22.44 -6.17
C PRO A 92 -3.24 -23.07 -5.61
N GLY A 93 -2.82 -22.65 -4.43
CA GLY A 93 -1.59 -23.12 -3.79
C GLY A 93 -0.29 -22.51 -4.33
N GLU A 94 -0.36 -21.62 -5.32
CA GLU A 94 0.82 -20.90 -5.82
C GLU A 94 1.37 -19.96 -4.75
N THR A 95 2.69 -19.99 -4.52
CA THR A 95 3.36 -18.92 -3.79
C THR A 95 3.62 -17.76 -4.75
N ILE A 96 3.09 -16.57 -4.43
CA ILE A 96 3.34 -15.36 -5.21
C ILE A 96 4.10 -14.34 -4.38
N TYR A 97 4.88 -13.51 -5.08
CA TYR A 97 5.66 -12.43 -4.49
C TYR A 97 4.97 -11.10 -4.78
N THR A 98 4.83 -10.27 -3.77
CA THR A 98 4.23 -8.94 -3.85
C THR A 98 5.29 -7.91 -3.49
N THR A 99 5.30 -6.75 -4.15
CA THR A 99 6.29 -5.70 -3.92
C THR A 99 5.65 -4.39 -3.52
N TRP A 100 6.37 -3.60 -2.72
CA TRP A 100 6.03 -2.24 -2.30
C TRP A 100 7.32 -1.46 -2.03
N GLN A 101 7.24 -0.15 -1.78
CA GLN A 101 8.37 0.62 -1.26
C GLN A 101 8.30 0.77 0.26
N GLN A 102 9.45 0.69 0.95
CA GLN A 102 9.49 0.89 2.41
C GLN A 102 9.31 2.35 2.82
N ASN A 103 9.60 3.30 1.94
CA ASN A 103 9.43 4.74 2.15
C ASN A 103 9.99 5.25 3.49
N GLY A 104 11.18 4.76 3.88
CA GLY A 104 11.86 5.15 5.12
C GLY A 104 11.35 4.47 6.40
N HIS A 105 10.53 3.43 6.32
CA HIS A 105 9.99 2.69 7.48
C HIS A 105 10.62 1.31 7.70
N LEU A 106 11.91 1.17 7.37
CA LEU A 106 12.68 -0.03 7.69
C LEU A 106 12.91 -0.14 9.20
N ASP A 107 12.56 -1.29 9.77
CA ASP A 107 12.82 -1.61 11.17
C ASP A 107 13.12 -3.11 11.32
N ASN A 108 14.39 -3.46 11.53
CA ASN A 108 14.82 -4.84 11.74
C ASN A 108 14.48 -5.37 13.14
N ALA A 109 14.34 -4.48 14.13
CA ALA A 109 14.13 -4.88 15.51
C ALA A 109 12.66 -5.15 15.78
N LYS A 110 11.77 -4.33 15.21
CA LYS A 110 10.32 -4.38 15.40
C LYS A 110 9.57 -4.05 14.10
N PRO A 111 9.74 -4.86 13.05
CA PRO A 111 9.04 -4.60 11.80
C PRO A 111 7.53 -4.59 12.00
N THR A 112 6.91 -3.57 11.44
CA THR A 112 5.45 -3.51 11.31
C THR A 112 4.96 -4.60 10.36
N LYS A 113 3.69 -4.97 10.45
CA LYS A 113 3.18 -6.18 9.78
C LYS A 113 2.22 -5.83 8.66
N ILE A 114 2.28 -6.63 7.62
CA ILE A 114 1.31 -6.68 6.54
C ILE A 114 0.50 -7.97 6.70
N GLU A 115 -0.81 -7.87 6.47
CA GLU A 115 -1.67 -9.03 6.24
C GLU A 115 -2.35 -8.93 4.88
N VAL A 116 -2.50 -10.07 4.20
CA VAL A 116 -3.24 -10.19 2.95
C VAL A 116 -4.59 -10.83 3.23
N TYR A 117 -5.66 -10.04 3.20
CA TYR A 117 -7.02 -10.49 3.48
C TYR A 117 -7.76 -10.91 2.23
N TYR A 118 -8.68 -11.86 2.38
CA TYR A 118 -9.58 -12.28 1.30
C TYR A 118 -10.89 -12.90 1.83
N PHE A 119 -11.86 -13.03 0.94
CA PHE A 119 -13.02 -13.91 1.13
C PHE A 119 -12.94 -15.11 0.19
N ALA A 120 -13.32 -16.28 0.68
CA ALA A 120 -13.40 -17.50 -0.14
C ALA A 120 -14.63 -17.53 -1.06
N ASP A 121 -15.58 -16.62 -0.87
CA ASP A 121 -16.67 -16.37 -1.82
C ASP A 121 -16.23 -15.32 -2.84
N HIS A 122 -16.11 -15.72 -4.10
CA HIS A 122 -15.68 -14.85 -5.20
C HIS A 122 -16.69 -13.72 -5.50
N ASN A 123 -17.93 -13.82 -5.01
CA ASN A 123 -18.93 -12.76 -5.17
C ASN A 123 -18.87 -11.71 -4.05
N LYS A 124 -18.01 -11.91 -3.04
CA LYS A 124 -17.88 -10.99 -1.91
C LYS A 124 -16.65 -10.10 -2.09
N GLU A 125 -16.86 -8.79 -2.06
CA GLU A 125 -15.80 -7.78 -1.97
C GLU A 125 -15.76 -7.14 -0.59
N PHE A 126 -14.63 -6.51 -0.26
CA PHE A 126 -14.54 -5.67 0.94
C PHE A 126 -15.17 -4.32 0.66
N THR A 127 -16.20 -3.98 1.41
CA THR A 127 -16.81 -2.66 1.39
C THR A 127 -16.33 -1.79 2.55
N ASP A 128 -15.98 -2.39 3.69
CA ASP A 128 -15.64 -1.66 4.91
C ASP A 128 -14.46 -2.30 5.68
N VAL A 129 -13.66 -1.47 6.33
CA VAL A 129 -12.47 -1.86 7.10
C VAL A 129 -12.76 -2.81 8.27
N SER A 130 -13.98 -2.76 8.82
CA SER A 130 -14.43 -3.65 9.91
C SER A 130 -14.52 -5.12 9.48
N GLN A 131 -14.73 -5.38 8.19
CA GLN A 131 -14.92 -6.72 7.64
C GLN A 131 -13.64 -7.57 7.68
N ARG A 132 -12.47 -6.99 7.99
CA ARG A 132 -11.24 -7.75 8.26
C ARG A 132 -11.41 -8.79 9.36
N LYS A 133 -12.29 -8.54 10.33
CA LYS A 133 -12.59 -9.47 11.42
C LYS A 133 -13.26 -10.76 10.94
N GLU A 134 -13.90 -10.72 9.77
CA GLU A 134 -14.56 -11.86 9.13
C GLU A 134 -13.71 -12.46 8.00
N ALA A 135 -12.62 -11.79 7.62
CA ALA A 135 -11.78 -12.18 6.51
C ALA A 135 -10.91 -13.38 6.86
N LYS A 136 -10.53 -14.14 5.84
CA LYS A 136 -9.41 -15.06 5.93
C LYS A 136 -8.11 -14.31 5.63
N VAL A 137 -6.99 -14.80 6.17
CA VAL A 137 -5.64 -14.28 5.90
C VAL A 137 -4.91 -15.26 5.00
N ALA A 138 -4.49 -14.81 3.82
CA ALA A 138 -3.69 -15.60 2.87
C ALA A 138 -2.18 -15.57 3.19
N GLY A 139 -1.73 -14.54 3.90
CA GLY A 139 -0.35 -14.44 4.36
C GLY A 139 -0.13 -13.26 5.29
N THR A 140 0.92 -13.37 6.09
CA THR A 140 1.43 -12.32 6.98
C THR A 140 2.91 -12.15 6.71
N MET A 141 3.38 -10.90 6.63
CA MET A 141 4.78 -10.59 6.32
C MET A 141 5.25 -9.33 7.05
N ASP A 142 6.56 -9.19 7.21
CA ASP A 142 7.18 -7.96 7.68
C ASP A 142 7.10 -6.88 6.60
N PHE A 143 6.84 -5.64 7.02
CA PHE A 143 6.75 -4.52 6.10
C PHE A 143 8.12 -4.19 5.48
N ALA A 144 9.15 -3.93 6.29
CA ALA A 144 10.46 -3.58 5.78
C ALA A 144 11.59 -3.97 6.74
N THR A 145 12.46 -4.85 6.27
CA THR A 145 13.67 -5.33 6.95
C THR A 145 14.79 -5.50 5.95
N ASP A 146 16.02 -5.68 6.43
CA ASP A 146 17.18 -5.99 5.60
C ASP A 146 16.99 -7.32 4.85
N ALA A 147 16.17 -8.22 5.39
CA ALA A 147 15.91 -9.54 4.84
C ALA A 147 14.87 -9.53 3.70
N ASN A 148 14.16 -8.42 3.48
CA ASN A 148 13.11 -8.36 2.48
C ASN A 148 13.18 -7.14 1.54
N CYS A 149 14.13 -6.22 1.76
CA CYS A 149 14.34 -5.03 0.93
C CYS A 149 15.62 -5.12 0.11
N TYR A 150 15.57 -4.69 -1.15
CA TYR A 150 16.71 -4.80 -2.07
C TYR A 150 17.93 -3.94 -1.68
N ILE A 151 17.68 -2.71 -1.24
CA ILE A 151 18.71 -1.76 -0.80
C ILE A 151 18.26 -1.16 0.54
N PRO A 152 18.46 -1.87 1.66
CA PRO A 152 17.89 -1.49 2.96
C PRO A 152 18.19 -0.04 3.39
N GLY A 153 19.39 0.46 3.10
CA GLY A 153 19.79 1.84 3.40
C GLY A 153 19.13 2.94 2.54
N TYR A 154 18.36 2.57 1.51
CA TYR A 154 17.71 3.53 0.61
C TYR A 154 16.21 3.66 0.95
N PRO A 155 15.71 4.84 1.36
CA PRO A 155 14.33 5.02 1.83
C PRO A 155 13.27 4.53 0.85
N ASN A 156 13.48 4.73 -0.45
CA ASN A 156 12.54 4.32 -1.49
C ASN A 156 12.88 2.96 -2.13
N THR A 157 13.62 2.11 -1.42
CA THR A 157 13.91 0.75 -1.92
C THR A 157 12.62 -0.04 -2.04
N VAL A 158 12.57 -0.88 -3.05
CA VAL A 158 11.56 -1.92 -3.19
C VAL A 158 11.82 -3.01 -2.15
N CYS A 159 10.77 -3.47 -1.51
CA CYS A 159 10.73 -4.63 -0.65
C CYS A 159 9.78 -5.66 -1.23
N VAL A 160 9.99 -6.92 -0.85
CA VAL A 160 9.32 -8.09 -1.41
C VAL A 160 8.78 -8.92 -0.26
N GLY A 161 7.54 -9.37 -0.38
CA GLY A 161 6.97 -10.37 0.51
C GLY A 161 6.31 -11.48 -0.28
N SER A 162 6.25 -12.67 0.31
CA SER A 162 5.61 -13.82 -0.31
C SER A 162 4.40 -14.26 0.50
N TRP A 163 3.39 -14.75 -0.19
CA TRP A 163 2.23 -15.41 0.41
C TRP A 163 1.71 -16.49 -0.54
N THR A 164 0.86 -17.38 -0.03
CA THR A 164 0.36 -18.52 -0.81
C THR A 164 -1.10 -18.33 -1.13
N VAL A 165 -1.44 -18.44 -2.41
CA VAL A 165 -2.82 -18.43 -2.89
C VAL A 165 -3.57 -19.59 -2.24
N PRO A 166 -4.71 -19.35 -1.59
CA PRO A 166 -5.43 -20.41 -0.89
C PRO A 166 -5.79 -21.57 -1.84
N LYS A 167 -5.57 -22.80 -1.36
CA LYS A 167 -5.79 -24.02 -2.17
C LYS A 167 -7.26 -24.31 -2.45
N ASP A 168 -8.15 -23.73 -1.65
CA ASP A 168 -9.60 -23.88 -1.74
C ASP A 168 -10.26 -22.92 -2.74
N LEU A 169 -9.50 -22.02 -3.38
CA LEU A 169 -10.05 -21.14 -4.41
C LEU A 169 -10.36 -21.91 -5.69
N ALA A 170 -11.56 -21.72 -6.22
CA ALA A 170 -12.01 -22.39 -7.43
C ALA A 170 -11.38 -21.75 -8.68
N PRO A 171 -10.76 -22.55 -9.57
CA PRO A 171 -10.35 -22.07 -10.89
C PRO A 171 -11.51 -21.49 -11.71
N GLY A 172 -11.19 -20.55 -12.59
CA GLY A 172 -12.13 -19.83 -13.46
C GLY A 172 -12.79 -18.61 -12.81
N GLN A 173 -12.44 -18.28 -11.56
CA GLN A 173 -13.03 -17.18 -10.81
C GLN A 173 -12.03 -16.06 -10.54
N ILE A 174 -12.56 -14.87 -10.29
CA ILE A 174 -11.79 -13.72 -9.82
C ILE A 174 -12.09 -13.54 -8.33
N TYR A 175 -11.04 -13.44 -7.52
CA TYR A 175 -11.14 -13.25 -6.09
C TYR A 175 -10.57 -11.91 -5.69
N HIS A 176 -11.24 -11.27 -4.74
CA HIS A 176 -10.86 -9.97 -4.22
C HIS A 176 -9.98 -10.11 -2.96
N PHE A 177 -8.89 -9.34 -2.94
CA PHE A 177 -7.87 -9.35 -1.90
C PHE A 177 -7.52 -7.94 -1.45
N VAL A 178 -7.02 -7.84 -0.22
CA VAL A 178 -6.53 -6.58 0.34
C VAL A 178 -5.18 -6.81 0.98
N TRP A 179 -4.17 -6.09 0.49
CA TRP A 179 -2.92 -5.91 1.21
C TRP A 179 -3.16 -4.84 2.27
N PHE A 180 -2.89 -5.15 3.53
CA PHE A 180 -3.20 -4.29 4.65
C PHE A 180 -2.01 -4.15 5.58
N TRP A 181 -1.48 -2.93 5.70
CA TRP A 181 -0.32 -2.62 6.52
C TRP A 181 -0.71 -1.98 7.85
N TYR A 182 -0.33 -2.67 8.92
CA TYR A 182 -0.47 -2.23 10.30
C TYR A 182 0.74 -1.39 10.71
N PHE A 183 0.80 -0.14 10.22
CA PHE A 183 1.92 0.75 10.55
C PHE A 183 1.97 1.04 12.06
N ASN A 184 0.84 1.41 12.68
CA ASN A 184 0.67 1.54 14.13
C ASN A 184 1.80 2.32 14.86
N ALA A 185 2.53 3.19 14.17
CA ALA A 185 3.66 3.91 14.76
C ALA A 185 3.21 5.07 15.67
N ASN A 186 1.92 5.41 15.65
CA ASN A 186 1.32 6.34 16.61
C ASN A 186 0.32 5.61 17.53
N PRO A 187 0.10 6.11 18.76
CA PRO A 187 -0.82 5.47 19.72
C PRO A 187 -2.29 5.38 19.27
N ALA A 188 -2.72 6.22 18.32
CA ALA A 188 -4.08 6.18 17.77
C ALA A 188 -4.25 5.01 16.77
N GLY A 189 -3.14 4.48 16.26
CA GLY A 189 -3.11 3.52 15.17
C GLY A 189 -3.24 4.22 13.81
N GLN A 190 -2.48 3.70 12.86
CA GLN A 190 -2.42 4.19 11.49
C GLN A 190 -2.24 2.98 10.60
N TRP A 191 -3.11 2.84 9.62
CA TRP A 191 -3.11 1.71 8.70
C TRP A 191 -3.14 2.17 7.26
N TYR A 192 -2.76 1.25 6.37
CA TYR A 192 -2.81 1.46 4.93
C TYR A 192 -3.41 0.23 4.27
N SER A 193 -4.11 0.43 3.16
CA SER A 193 -4.56 -0.68 2.33
C SER A 193 -4.28 -0.47 0.85
N THR A 194 -4.21 -1.59 0.14
CA THR A 194 -4.24 -1.62 -1.31
C THR A 194 -5.12 -2.79 -1.73
N CYS A 195 -6.19 -2.47 -2.46
CA CYS A 195 -7.09 -3.49 -2.99
C CYS A 195 -6.62 -3.99 -4.34
N PHE A 196 -6.71 -5.30 -4.53
CA PHE A 196 -6.37 -5.97 -5.77
C PHE A 196 -7.23 -7.21 -5.95
N ASP A 197 -7.19 -7.76 -7.14
CA ASP A 197 -7.87 -9.01 -7.45
C ASP A 197 -6.86 -9.98 -8.03
N VAL A 198 -7.24 -11.25 -8.04
CA VAL A 198 -6.48 -12.28 -8.75
C VAL A 198 -7.45 -13.14 -9.56
N GLN A 199 -7.11 -13.42 -10.81
CA GLN A 199 -7.81 -14.43 -11.60
C GLN A 199 -7.19 -15.79 -11.30
N VAL A 200 -7.97 -16.68 -10.68
CA VAL A 200 -7.54 -18.03 -10.33
C VAL A 200 -7.83 -18.94 -11.51
N ASN A 201 -6.79 -19.56 -12.08
CA ASN A 201 -6.87 -20.52 -13.17
C ASN A 201 -6.31 -21.88 -12.72
N SER A 202 -6.62 -22.94 -13.47
CA SER A 202 -6.08 -24.28 -13.20
C SER A 202 -4.58 -24.38 -13.48
N VAL A 203 -4.06 -23.47 -14.31
CA VAL A 203 -2.65 -23.31 -14.64
C VAL A 203 -2.35 -21.82 -14.70
N SER A 204 -1.23 -21.40 -14.12
CA SER A 204 -0.69 -20.05 -14.25
C SER A 204 0.77 -20.09 -14.68
N HIS A 205 1.32 -18.95 -15.07
CA HIS A 205 2.79 -18.80 -15.09
C HIS A 205 3.28 -18.84 -13.65
N VAL A 206 3.70 -20.02 -13.20
CA VAL A 206 4.22 -20.22 -11.85
C VAL A 206 5.59 -19.56 -11.78
N VAL A 207 5.68 -18.52 -10.96
CA VAL A 207 6.97 -17.95 -10.59
C VAL A 207 7.69 -19.01 -9.76
N GLN A 208 8.93 -19.34 -10.14
CA GLN A 208 9.71 -20.31 -9.39
C GLN A 208 9.84 -19.83 -7.94
N THR A 209 9.55 -20.72 -6.99
CA THR A 209 9.88 -20.46 -5.60
C THR A 209 11.39 -20.31 -5.50
N ILE A 210 11.82 -19.16 -5.04
CA ILE A 210 13.23 -18.81 -4.92
C ILE A 210 13.58 -18.54 -3.46
N ASP A 211 14.86 -18.74 -3.15
CA ASP A 211 15.47 -18.27 -1.92
C ASP A 211 15.59 -16.74 -1.99
N MET A 212 14.76 -16.03 -1.22
CA MET A 212 14.73 -14.57 -1.26
C MET A 212 16.06 -13.92 -0.89
N PRO A 213 16.76 -14.34 0.19
CA PRO A 213 18.13 -13.92 0.46
C PRO A 213 19.04 -13.97 -0.78
N ALA A 214 18.99 -15.04 -1.57
CA ALA A 214 19.81 -15.17 -2.78
C ALA A 214 19.41 -14.18 -3.89
N VAL A 215 18.14 -13.80 -4.00
CA VAL A 215 17.71 -12.76 -4.95
C VAL A 215 18.04 -11.36 -4.47
N LEU A 216 17.83 -11.06 -3.19
CA LEU A 216 18.16 -9.76 -2.63
C LEU A 216 19.68 -9.51 -2.68
N ALA A 217 20.49 -10.55 -2.48
CA ALA A 217 21.95 -10.47 -2.61
C ALA A 217 22.43 -10.12 -4.03
N LYS A 218 21.63 -10.38 -5.07
CA LYS A 218 21.93 -9.93 -6.45
C LYS A 218 21.65 -8.44 -6.66
N GLY A 219 21.04 -7.77 -5.68
CA GLY A 219 20.57 -6.39 -5.77
C GLY A 219 19.36 -6.24 -6.69
N ASN A 220 18.85 -5.01 -6.80
CA ASN A 220 17.83 -4.66 -7.79
C ASN A 220 18.52 -4.08 -9.05
N PRO A 221 18.79 -4.88 -10.10
CA PRO A 221 19.31 -4.37 -11.37
C PRO A 221 18.34 -3.42 -12.08
N ASN A 222 17.04 -3.44 -11.75
CA ASN A 222 16.07 -2.46 -12.24
C ASN A 222 15.95 -1.24 -11.30
N ILE A 223 17.06 -0.51 -11.16
CA ILE A 223 17.10 0.85 -10.60
C ILE A 223 16.12 1.79 -11.34
N ASN A 224 15.68 1.43 -12.55
CA ASN A 224 14.69 2.18 -13.33
C ASN A 224 13.27 2.22 -12.71
N TYR A 225 12.96 1.35 -11.74
CA TYR A 225 11.72 1.44 -10.96
C TYR A 225 11.79 2.52 -9.86
N VAL A 226 12.98 3.05 -9.59
CA VAL A 226 13.23 4.13 -8.64
C VAL A 226 13.27 5.45 -9.40
N TRP A 227 12.21 6.26 -9.25
CA TRP A 227 12.24 7.65 -9.71
C TRP A 227 13.40 8.41 -9.07
N GLY A 228 14.17 9.12 -9.90
CA GLY A 228 15.16 10.11 -9.44
C GLY A 228 16.63 9.68 -9.47
N VAL A 229 16.95 8.47 -9.94
CA VAL A 229 18.35 8.06 -10.11
C VAL A 229 18.86 8.61 -11.45
N THR A 230 19.50 9.79 -11.42
CA THR A 230 20.18 10.34 -12.59
C THR A 230 21.24 9.35 -13.10
N ASP A 231 21.65 9.48 -14.37
CA ASP A 231 22.72 8.63 -14.94
C ASP A 231 24.00 8.61 -14.10
N ALA A 232 24.25 9.67 -13.31
CA ALA A 232 25.35 9.74 -12.36
C ALA A 232 25.24 8.76 -11.18
N VAL A 233 24.04 8.59 -10.60
CA VAL A 233 23.82 7.62 -9.52
C VAL A 233 23.73 6.20 -10.07
N ARG A 234 23.23 6.04 -11.31
CA ARG A 234 23.29 4.77 -12.06
C ARG A 234 24.75 4.34 -12.26
N GLY A 235 25.65 5.28 -12.57
CA GLY A 235 27.10 5.07 -12.65
C GLY A 235 27.76 4.70 -11.31
N LEU A 236 27.33 5.32 -10.19
CA LEU A 236 27.83 4.96 -8.86
C LEU A 236 27.39 3.55 -8.44
N LEU A 237 26.13 3.19 -8.66
CA LEU A 237 25.59 1.88 -8.25
C LEU A 237 26.17 0.73 -9.10
N SER A 238 26.43 0.98 -10.39
CA SER A 238 27.13 0.04 -11.27
C SER A 238 28.57 -0.22 -10.81
N ASN A 239 29.23 0.77 -10.19
CA ASN A 239 30.57 0.64 -9.64
C ASN A 239 30.59 -0.04 -8.25
N THR A 240 29.51 0.02 -7.47
CA THR A 240 29.45 -0.68 -6.18
C THR A 240 29.37 -2.20 -6.28
N THR A 241 28.84 -2.75 -7.39
CA THR A 241 28.90 -4.22 -7.63
C THR A 241 30.35 -4.70 -7.79
N SER A 242 31.28 -3.82 -8.16
CA SER A 242 32.72 -4.11 -8.19
C SER A 242 33.40 -4.00 -6.81
N LEU A 243 32.80 -3.32 -5.84
CA LEU A 243 33.41 -3.07 -4.52
C LEU A 243 33.10 -4.16 -3.48
N ALA A 244 32.10 -5.02 -3.73
CA ALA A 244 31.84 -6.19 -2.88
C ALA A 244 33.02 -7.20 -2.83
N ASN A 245 34.02 -7.05 -3.70
CA ASN A 245 35.27 -7.82 -3.70
C ASN A 245 36.50 -7.06 -3.18
N GLN A 246 36.37 -5.84 -2.66
CA GLN A 246 37.49 -5.14 -2.02
C GLN A 246 37.21 -4.91 -0.53
N LYS A 247 37.89 -5.68 0.33
CA LYS A 247 38.18 -5.30 1.71
C LYS A 247 39.05 -4.04 1.69
N GLY A 248 38.42 -2.87 1.66
CA GLY A 248 39.09 -1.59 1.80
C GLY A 248 38.18 -0.61 2.53
N GLU A 249 38.68 0.00 3.60
CA GLU A 249 37.98 1.06 4.33
C GLU A 249 37.58 2.20 3.38
N VAL A 250 36.29 2.48 3.33
CA VAL A 250 35.74 3.63 2.60
C VAL A 250 35.95 4.89 3.47
N PRO A 251 36.58 5.96 2.96
CA PRO A 251 36.69 7.22 3.68
C PRO A 251 35.30 7.82 3.92
N LEU A 252 35.02 8.20 5.17
CA LEU A 252 33.81 8.93 5.54
C LEU A 252 33.73 10.23 4.74
N GLN A 253 32.71 10.37 3.90
CA GLN A 253 32.36 11.67 3.33
C GLN A 253 31.79 12.58 4.42
N PRO A 254 32.10 13.89 4.38
CA PRO A 254 31.52 14.85 5.30
C PRO A 254 29.99 14.94 5.11
N PRO A 255 29.24 15.25 6.17
CA PRO A 255 27.78 15.30 6.14
C PRO A 255 27.31 16.33 5.11
N VAL A 256 26.45 15.87 4.20
CA VAL A 256 25.73 16.72 3.24
C VAL A 256 24.87 17.70 4.05
N GLN A 257 25.09 19.00 3.85
CA GLN A 257 24.26 20.01 4.50
C GLN A 257 22.83 19.93 3.97
N PRO A 258 21.82 20.00 4.86
CA PRO A 258 20.42 19.97 4.44
C PRO A 258 20.11 21.17 3.53
N LEU A 259 19.37 20.91 2.45
CA LEU A 259 18.81 21.98 1.63
C LEU A 259 17.89 22.88 2.48
N PRO A 260 17.90 24.20 2.25
CA PRO A 260 17.01 25.12 2.95
C PRO A 260 15.54 24.77 2.68
N GLU A 261 14.75 24.66 3.75
CA GLU A 261 13.31 24.44 3.66
C GLU A 261 12.62 25.61 2.93
N PRO A 262 11.61 25.34 2.09
CA PRO A 262 10.79 26.39 1.52
C PRO A 262 10.05 27.15 2.64
N PRO A 263 9.81 28.46 2.45
CA PRO A 263 9.18 29.29 3.47
C PRO A 263 7.78 28.77 3.82
N ILE A 264 7.55 28.60 5.12
CA ILE A 264 6.26 28.19 5.69
C ILE A 264 5.21 29.23 5.29
N GLN A 265 4.25 28.83 4.46
CA GLN A 265 3.08 29.67 4.19
C GLN A 265 2.20 29.73 5.44
N PRO A 266 1.73 30.92 5.84
CA PRO A 266 0.82 31.04 6.96
C PRO A 266 -0.50 30.29 6.67
N PRO A 267 -1.15 29.74 7.71
CA PRO A 267 -2.43 29.05 7.54
C PRO A 267 -3.47 29.99 6.91
N PRO A 268 -4.35 29.47 6.04
CA PRO A 268 -5.41 30.27 5.45
C PRO A 268 -6.33 30.84 6.54
N VAL A 269 -6.58 32.14 6.46
CA VAL A 269 -7.47 32.87 7.36
C VAL A 269 -8.88 32.27 7.28
N PRO A 270 -9.53 31.95 8.41
CA PRO A 270 -10.91 31.48 8.41
C PRO A 270 -11.83 32.50 7.75
N ARG A 271 -12.49 32.11 6.66
CA ARG A 271 -13.46 32.96 5.97
C ARG A 271 -14.73 33.02 6.82
N ALA A 272 -15.20 34.24 7.10
CA ALA A 272 -16.44 34.46 7.86
C ALA A 272 -17.64 33.77 7.18
N PRO A 273 -18.61 33.25 7.95
CA PRO A 273 -19.79 32.62 7.37
C PRO A 273 -20.64 33.64 6.61
N GLU A 274 -20.78 33.42 5.31
CA GLU A 274 -21.74 34.16 4.48
C GLU A 274 -23.16 33.81 4.93
N SER A 275 -23.92 34.86 5.24
CA SER A 275 -25.33 34.80 5.61
C SER A 275 -26.16 34.38 4.40
N SER A 276 -26.54 33.10 4.32
CA SER A 276 -27.46 32.62 3.29
C SER A 276 -28.90 32.99 3.66
N THR A 277 -29.49 33.92 2.91
CA THR A 277 -30.90 34.26 2.97
C THR A 277 -31.72 33.10 2.38
N ALA A 278 -32.54 32.43 3.19
CA ALA A 278 -33.39 31.34 2.76
C ALA A 278 -34.62 31.88 1.99
N THR A 279 -34.76 31.51 0.72
CA THR A 279 -36.01 31.67 -0.05
C THR A 279 -36.82 30.38 0.06
N SER A 280 -37.93 30.44 0.80
CA SER A 280 -38.90 29.35 0.91
C SER A 280 -39.62 29.12 -0.41
N THR A 281 -39.43 27.95 -1.02
CA THR A 281 -40.20 27.52 -2.19
C THR A 281 -41.16 26.41 -1.77
N THR A 282 -42.46 26.73 -1.73
CA THR A 282 -43.54 25.80 -1.41
C THR A 282 -43.72 24.81 -2.56
N THR A 283 -43.46 23.52 -2.30
CA THR A 283 -43.74 22.44 -3.26
C THR A 283 -44.92 21.63 -2.77
N THR A 284 -46.01 21.64 -3.53
CA THR A 284 -47.24 20.91 -3.27
C THR A 284 -47.04 19.42 -3.49
N ALA A 285 -47.25 18.61 -2.44
CA ALA A 285 -47.19 17.15 -2.51
C ALA A 285 -48.40 16.59 -3.28
N THR A 286 -48.16 15.80 -4.31
CA THR A 286 -49.17 14.99 -5.00
C THR A 286 -49.02 13.54 -4.57
N THR A 287 -50.09 12.97 -4.05
CA THR A 287 -50.20 11.61 -3.51
C THR A 287 -50.03 10.55 -4.61
N PRO A 288 -49.16 9.52 -4.44
CA PRO A 288 -49.14 8.39 -5.36
C PRO A 288 -50.28 7.41 -5.05
N SER A 289 -51.01 7.04 -6.10
CA SER A 289 -52.10 6.07 -6.10
C SER A 289 -51.55 4.64 -5.97
N SER A 290 -52.08 3.91 -4.99
CA SER A 290 -51.81 2.49 -4.72
C SER A 290 -52.34 1.62 -5.87
N THR A 291 -51.43 1.01 -6.64
CA THR A 291 -51.78 -0.04 -7.61
C THR A 291 -51.49 -1.41 -7.02
N THR A 292 -52.56 -2.17 -6.77
CA THR A 292 -52.52 -3.53 -6.23
C THR A 292 -51.97 -4.51 -7.27
N VAL A 293 -50.83 -5.14 -6.99
CA VAL A 293 -50.26 -6.22 -7.82
C VAL A 293 -50.91 -7.56 -7.42
N PRO A 294 -51.46 -8.35 -8.36
CA PRO A 294 -52.04 -9.65 -8.04
C PRO A 294 -50.96 -10.68 -7.71
N VAL A 295 -51.13 -11.36 -6.58
CA VAL A 295 -50.30 -12.45 -6.08
C VAL A 295 -50.36 -13.65 -7.04
N ARG A 296 -49.22 -14.02 -7.64
CA ARG A 296 -49.08 -15.27 -8.39
C ARG A 296 -48.98 -16.47 -7.44
N LYS A 297 -49.86 -17.45 -7.64
CA LYS A 297 -49.89 -18.75 -6.98
C LYS A 297 -48.68 -19.59 -7.41
N CYS A 298 -47.88 -20.07 -6.46
CA CYS A 298 -46.81 -21.04 -6.72
C CYS A 298 -47.42 -22.42 -7.04
N ILE A 299 -47.00 -23.01 -8.16
CA ILE A 299 -47.34 -24.39 -8.55
C ILE A 299 -46.25 -25.33 -8.01
N PRO A 300 -46.59 -26.41 -7.29
CA PRO A 300 -45.61 -27.37 -6.79
C PRO A 300 -45.00 -28.21 -7.93
N ARG A 301 -43.69 -28.44 -7.82
CA ARG A 301 -42.87 -29.24 -8.76
C ARG A 301 -43.17 -30.74 -8.57
N PRO A 302 -43.34 -31.52 -9.65
CA PRO A 302 -43.56 -32.96 -9.54
C PRO A 302 -42.26 -33.69 -9.13
N THR A 303 -42.41 -34.69 -8.26
CA THR A 303 -41.35 -35.62 -7.84
C THR A 303 -41.03 -36.63 -8.96
N PRO A 304 -39.75 -36.98 -9.15
CA PRO A 304 -39.35 -38.03 -10.08
C PRO A 304 -39.68 -39.41 -9.53
N LYS A 305 -40.04 -40.33 -10.43
CA LYS A 305 -40.18 -41.77 -10.19
C LYS A 305 -38.81 -42.45 -10.22
#